data_AF-A0ABD2ERC8-F1
#
_entry.id   AF-A0ABD2ERC8-F1
#
_cell.length_a   1.000
_cell.length_b   1.000
_cell.length_c   1.000
_cell.angle_alpha   90.00
_cell.angle_beta   90.00
_cell.angle_gamma   90.00
#
_symmetry.space_group_name_H-M   'P 1'
#
loop_
_entity.id
_entity.type
_entity.pdbx_description
1 polymer ?
#
loop_
_entity_poly.entity_id
_entity_poly.type
_entity_poly.pdbx_seq_one_letter_code
_entity_poly.pdbx_strand_id
1 'polypeptide(L)'
;MVNELYPYIVEFEEEAKNPDLETHRKRKRSGNSDSVERDAAQEAEPGAGLETASSPSQCSVPPKKGKDAPTKKESLGHWSQGLKISMQDPKMQVYKDEQVVVIKDKYPKARHHWLVLPWASISSLRAVTREHLELLKHMHTVGEKVIADFAGSSKLRFRLGYHAIPSMSHVHLHVISQDFDSPCLKNKKHWNSFNTEYFLESQAVIEMVQKAGRVTVRDGMPDLLKQPLRCHECQQLLPSIPQLKEHLKKHWTK
;
A
#
# COMPACT_ATOMS: atom_id res chain seq x y z
N MET A 1 -26.08 -14.31 2.50
CA MET A 1 -25.39 -15.12 1.48
C MET A 1 -24.54 -14.21 0.59
N VAL A 2 -23.32 -13.84 1.02
CA VAL A 2 -22.42 -12.92 0.26
C VAL A 2 -21.03 -13.55 0.04
N ASN A 3 -20.77 -14.74 0.58
CA ASN A 3 -19.47 -15.43 0.50
C ASN A 3 -19.36 -16.42 -0.67
N GLU A 4 -20.37 -16.54 -1.54
CA GLU A 4 -20.37 -17.58 -2.58
C GLU A 4 -19.63 -17.21 -3.86
N LEU A 5 -19.19 -15.95 -4.03
CA LEU A 5 -18.55 -15.52 -5.28
C LEU A 5 -17.01 -15.47 -5.25
N TYR A 6 -16.35 -15.54 -4.09
CA TYR A 6 -14.88 -15.63 -3.98
C TYR A 6 -14.45 -16.27 -2.64
N PRO A 7 -14.08 -17.57 -2.61
CA PRO A 7 -13.69 -18.26 -1.38
C PRO A 7 -12.21 -18.01 -1.09
N TYR A 8 -11.87 -16.84 -0.56
CA TYR A 8 -10.54 -16.65 0.03
C TYR A 8 -10.72 -16.12 1.45
N ILE A 9 -10.52 -17.04 2.39
CA ILE A 9 -10.35 -16.74 3.81
C ILE A 9 -9.01 -16.02 3.93
N VAL A 10 -9.03 -14.82 4.50
CA VAL A 10 -7.79 -14.12 4.87
C VAL A 10 -7.27 -14.78 6.13
N GLU A 11 -6.38 -15.74 5.97
CA GLU A 11 -5.57 -16.26 7.07
C GLU A 11 -4.35 -15.36 7.22
N PHE A 12 -4.19 -14.80 8.41
CA PHE A 12 -2.98 -14.11 8.81
C PHE A 12 -2.05 -15.17 9.39
N GLU A 13 -0.85 -15.33 8.84
CA GLU A 13 0.20 -16.09 9.52
C GLU A 13 0.49 -15.40 10.86
N GLU A 14 0.13 -16.07 11.96
CA GLU A 14 0.74 -15.81 13.25
C GLU A 14 2.18 -16.32 13.18
N GLU A 15 3.16 -15.40 13.19
CA GLU A 15 4.54 -15.74 13.49
C GLU A 15 4.61 -16.27 14.93
N ALA A 16 4.49 -17.59 15.07
CA ALA A 16 4.82 -18.30 16.28
C ALA A 16 6.32 -18.11 16.55
N LYS A 17 6.64 -17.29 17.56
CA LYS A 17 7.97 -17.28 18.16
C LYS A 17 8.26 -18.66 18.74
N ASN A 18 9.19 -19.36 18.12
CA ASN A 18 9.79 -20.57 18.67
C ASN A 18 10.60 -20.20 19.93
N PRO A 19 10.33 -20.79 21.10
CA PRO A 19 11.14 -20.62 22.28
C PRO A 19 12.04 -21.85 22.44
N ASP A 20 13.29 -21.77 22.02
CA ASP A 20 14.32 -22.57 22.68
C ASP A 20 15.72 -22.01 22.44
N LEU A 21 16.35 -21.51 23.49
CA LEU A 21 17.63 -22.02 23.98
C LEU A 21 17.99 -21.25 25.26
N GLU A 22 17.58 -21.82 26.39
CA GLU A 22 18.11 -21.45 27.70
C GLU A 22 19.58 -21.86 27.80
N THR A 23 20.42 -20.89 28.18
CA THR A 23 21.84 -21.06 28.44
C THR A 23 22.06 -21.53 29.87
N HIS A 24 22.28 -22.83 30.05
CA HIS A 24 22.81 -23.36 31.31
C HIS A 24 24.34 -23.28 31.35
N ARG A 25 24.81 -22.37 32.22
CA ARG A 25 26.20 -22.26 32.70
C ARG A 25 26.74 -23.60 33.24
N LYS A 26 27.92 -24.02 32.79
CA LYS A 26 28.89 -24.76 33.61
C LYS A 26 30.33 -24.44 33.20
N ARG A 27 31.13 -24.12 34.22
CA ARG A 27 32.55 -23.76 34.22
C ARG A 27 33.46 -24.91 33.74
N LYS A 28 34.51 -24.60 32.96
CA LYS A 28 35.91 -24.98 33.25
C LYS A 28 36.91 -24.12 32.46
N ARG A 29 38.14 -24.13 32.95
CA ARG A 29 39.21 -23.13 32.94
C ARG A 29 40.38 -23.59 32.06
N SER A 30 41.06 -22.68 31.33
CA SER A 30 42.53 -22.44 31.33
C SER A 30 43.16 -22.06 29.97
N GLY A 31 44.04 -21.05 30.00
CA GLY A 31 45.16 -20.78 29.06
C GLY A 31 44.80 -19.94 27.83
N ASN A 32 45.39 -18.83 27.40
CA ASN A 32 46.51 -17.90 27.68
C ASN A 32 47.21 -17.58 26.34
N SER A 33 47.67 -16.33 26.22
CA SER A 33 48.59 -15.70 25.24
C SER A 33 48.09 -15.26 23.86
N ASP A 34 47.99 -13.93 23.73
CA ASP A 34 48.76 -13.05 22.84
C ASP A 34 49.03 -13.49 21.39
N SER A 35 48.65 -12.63 20.43
CA SER A 35 49.63 -11.80 19.70
C SER A 35 48.96 -10.90 18.65
N VAL A 36 49.55 -9.72 18.51
CA VAL A 36 49.25 -8.60 17.60
C VAL A 36 50.03 -8.76 16.29
N GLU A 37 49.50 -8.27 15.16
CA GLU A 37 50.16 -7.66 13.97
C GLU A 37 49.17 -7.70 12.76
N ARG A 38 48.76 -6.60 12.08
CA ARG A 38 49.47 -5.76 11.06
C ARG A 38 50.03 -6.59 9.90
N ASP A 39 49.94 -6.29 8.60
CA ASP A 39 49.69 -5.07 7.81
C ASP A 39 49.43 -5.46 6.32
N ALA A 40 48.85 -4.53 5.52
CA ALA A 40 49.04 -4.27 4.07
C ALA A 40 48.85 -5.39 3.00
N ALA A 41 48.77 -5.14 1.68
CA ALA A 41 48.14 -4.18 0.77
C ALA A 41 48.51 -4.62 -0.68
N GLN A 42 47.73 -4.20 -1.69
CA GLN A 42 48.06 -4.06 -3.14
C GLN A 42 48.06 -5.35 -4.02
N GLU A 43 47.19 -5.48 -5.03
CA GLU A 43 47.10 -4.81 -6.37
C GLU A 43 48.11 -5.35 -7.41
N ALA A 44 47.61 -5.91 -8.53
CA ALA A 44 48.00 -5.61 -9.93
C ALA A 44 47.71 -6.76 -10.94
N GLU A 45 46.87 -6.45 -11.94
CA GLU A 45 46.86 -6.95 -13.34
C GLU A 45 48.10 -6.40 -14.11
N PRO A 46 48.49 -6.76 -15.37
CA PRO A 46 47.63 -7.03 -16.56
C PRO A 46 48.20 -7.96 -17.67
N GLY A 47 47.50 -8.09 -18.83
CA GLY A 47 48.13 -8.47 -20.12
C GLY A 47 47.21 -9.06 -21.20
N ALA A 48 47.40 -8.67 -22.47
CA ALA A 48 46.45 -8.73 -23.59
C ALA A 48 46.84 -9.66 -24.78
N GLY A 49 45.93 -9.82 -25.77
CA GLY A 49 46.20 -10.23 -27.18
C GLY A 49 45.29 -11.37 -27.71
N LEU A 50 44.34 -11.15 -28.63
CA LEU A 50 44.33 -11.02 -30.12
C LEU A 50 43.94 -12.31 -30.88
N GLU A 51 43.32 -12.11 -32.04
CA GLU A 51 42.35 -12.92 -32.80
C GLU A 51 42.87 -14.13 -33.62
N THR A 52 41.95 -15.01 -34.09
CA THR A 52 41.85 -15.42 -35.51
C THR A 52 40.63 -16.32 -35.79
N ALA A 53 40.00 -16.12 -36.96
CA ALA A 53 38.84 -16.84 -37.49
C ALA A 53 39.23 -18.03 -38.38
N SER A 54 38.32 -19.00 -38.58
CA SER A 54 38.04 -19.73 -39.85
C SER A 54 37.00 -20.85 -39.65
N SER A 55 35.93 -20.84 -40.46
CA SER A 55 34.97 -21.96 -40.69
C SER A 55 35.45 -22.83 -41.87
N PRO A 56 34.93 -24.07 -42.09
CA PRO A 56 33.80 -24.24 -43.03
C PRO A 56 32.86 -25.48 -42.83
N SER A 57 31.56 -25.23 -43.11
CA SER A 57 30.65 -25.98 -44.03
C SER A 57 29.97 -27.33 -43.71
N GLN A 58 28.71 -27.40 -44.20
CA GLN A 58 27.82 -28.53 -44.60
C GLN A 58 26.82 -29.09 -43.54
N CYS A 59 25.56 -29.45 -43.83
CA CYS A 59 24.59 -29.19 -44.92
C CYS A 59 23.19 -29.72 -44.47
N SER A 60 22.11 -29.22 -45.10
CA SER A 60 20.81 -29.90 -45.39
C SER A 60 19.68 -30.00 -44.33
N VAL A 61 18.51 -29.39 -44.68
CA VAL A 61 17.12 -29.60 -44.15
C VAL A 61 16.37 -30.58 -45.11
N PRO A 62 15.16 -31.18 -44.87
CA PRO A 62 13.88 -30.57 -44.41
C PRO A 62 12.93 -31.54 -43.60
N PRO A 63 11.57 -31.39 -43.56
CA PRO A 63 10.81 -30.74 -42.48
C PRO A 63 9.76 -31.66 -41.79
N LYS A 64 9.12 -31.22 -40.67
CA LYS A 64 7.74 -31.61 -40.33
C LYS A 64 7.05 -30.71 -39.30
N LYS A 65 5.78 -30.43 -39.61
CA LYS A 65 4.72 -29.66 -38.93
C LYS A 65 4.59 -29.90 -37.41
N GLY A 66 4.33 -28.79 -36.70
CA GLY A 66 3.17 -28.64 -35.82
C GLY A 66 3.34 -29.06 -34.36
N LYS A 67 3.38 -28.07 -33.47
CA LYS A 67 2.57 -28.07 -32.24
C LYS A 67 2.59 -26.69 -31.60
N ASP A 68 1.39 -26.21 -31.33
CA ASP A 68 1.06 -24.93 -30.75
C ASP A 68 1.83 -24.68 -29.45
N ALA A 69 2.48 -23.51 -29.38
CA ALA A 69 3.05 -23.01 -28.15
C ALA A 69 1.90 -22.75 -27.16
N PRO A 70 1.94 -23.30 -25.93
CA PRO A 70 0.94 -23.00 -24.94
C PRO A 70 1.07 -21.52 -24.59
N THR A 71 0.01 -20.78 -24.89
CA THR A 71 -0.22 -19.41 -24.46
C THR A 71 0.13 -19.35 -22.97
N LYS A 72 1.13 -18.54 -22.61
CA LYS A 72 1.39 -18.21 -21.21
C LYS A 72 0.08 -17.67 -20.65
N LYS A 73 -0.62 -18.49 -19.85
CA LYS A 73 -1.67 -18.02 -18.96
C LYS A 73 -1.02 -16.95 -18.12
N GLU A 74 -1.37 -15.69 -18.37
CA GLU A 74 -1.08 -14.61 -17.45
C GLU A 74 -1.56 -15.07 -16.07
N SER A 75 -0.63 -15.15 -15.14
CA SER A 75 -0.93 -15.48 -13.76
C SER A 75 -2.00 -14.51 -13.29
N LEU A 76 -3.17 -15.03 -12.94
CA LEU A 76 -4.21 -14.31 -12.20
C LEU A 76 -3.51 -13.54 -11.06
N GLY A 77 -3.49 -12.22 -11.21
CA GLY A 77 -2.58 -11.34 -10.47
C GLY A 77 -2.73 -11.46 -8.96
N HIS A 78 -1.60 -11.28 -8.25
CA HIS A 78 -1.56 -11.11 -6.81
C HIS A 78 -2.61 -10.08 -6.38
N TRP A 79 -3.41 -10.39 -5.36
CA TRP A 79 -4.57 -9.58 -4.92
C TRP A 79 -4.26 -8.09 -4.71
N SER A 80 -3.00 -7.74 -4.41
CA SER A 80 -2.53 -6.35 -4.29
C SER A 80 -2.64 -5.53 -5.60
N GLN A 81 -2.76 -6.20 -6.75
CA GLN A 81 -2.92 -5.59 -8.08
C GLN A 81 -4.40 -5.32 -8.43
N GLY A 82 -5.35 -5.69 -7.56
CA GLY A 82 -6.78 -5.53 -7.82
C GLY A 82 -7.21 -4.08 -8.08
N LEU A 83 -6.47 -3.09 -7.57
CA LEU A 83 -6.68 -1.67 -7.88
C LEU A 83 -6.46 -1.36 -9.36
N LYS A 84 -5.40 -1.89 -9.97
CA LYS A 84 -5.07 -1.63 -11.37
C LYS A 84 -6.15 -2.15 -12.31
N ILE A 85 -6.74 -3.29 -11.98
CA ILE A 85 -7.90 -3.85 -12.71
C ILE A 85 -9.11 -2.93 -12.52
N SER A 86 -9.37 -2.50 -11.29
CA SER A 86 -10.52 -1.63 -10.97
C SER A 86 -10.41 -0.25 -11.63
N MET A 87 -9.19 0.28 -11.79
CA MET A 87 -8.93 1.52 -12.52
C MET A 87 -9.32 1.42 -14.00
N GLN A 88 -9.30 0.23 -14.60
CA GLN A 88 -9.62 0.02 -16.02
C GLN A 88 -11.10 -0.30 -16.25
N ASP A 89 -11.86 -0.64 -15.19
CA ASP A 89 -13.28 -0.96 -15.29
C ASP A 89 -14.13 0.32 -15.44
N PRO A 90 -14.73 0.57 -16.61
CA PRO A 90 -15.51 1.79 -16.85
C PRO A 90 -16.71 1.93 -15.90
N LYS A 91 -17.22 0.84 -15.33
CA LYS A 91 -18.36 0.87 -14.40
C LYS A 91 -18.00 1.42 -13.03
N MET A 92 -16.72 1.33 -12.65
CA MET A 92 -16.21 1.79 -11.36
C MET A 92 -15.75 3.25 -11.42
N GLN A 93 -15.38 3.72 -12.62
CA GLN A 93 -14.92 5.09 -12.86
C GLN A 93 -16.06 6.10 -12.70
N VAL A 94 -15.88 7.07 -11.82
CA VAL A 94 -16.80 8.21 -11.65
C VAL A 94 -16.25 9.49 -12.28
N TYR A 95 -14.94 9.57 -12.46
CA TYR A 95 -14.26 10.67 -13.12
C TYR A 95 -12.94 10.17 -13.70
N LYS A 96 -12.47 10.78 -14.78
CA LYS A 96 -11.11 10.59 -15.31
C LYS A 96 -10.67 11.83 -16.09
N ASP A 97 -9.37 12.05 -16.09
CA ASP A 97 -8.67 12.98 -16.97
C ASP A 97 -7.33 12.37 -17.42
N GLU A 98 -6.44 13.18 -17.98
CA GLU A 98 -5.15 12.75 -18.50
C GLU A 98 -4.17 12.29 -17.40
N GLN A 99 -4.37 12.70 -16.14
CA GLN A 99 -3.46 12.43 -15.03
C GLN A 99 -4.00 11.40 -14.04
N VAL A 100 -5.31 11.39 -13.78
CA VAL A 100 -5.94 10.59 -12.74
C VAL A 100 -7.25 9.93 -13.18
N VAL A 101 -7.63 8.92 -12.42
CA VAL A 101 -8.96 8.30 -12.44
C VAL A 101 -9.51 8.27 -11.03
N VAL A 102 -10.82 8.49 -10.90
CA VAL A 102 -11.53 8.35 -9.64
C VAL A 102 -12.47 7.17 -9.75
N ILE A 103 -12.37 6.26 -8.78
CA ILE A 103 -13.25 5.09 -8.67
C ILE A 103 -13.99 5.08 -7.34
N LYS A 104 -15.15 4.44 -7.30
CA LYS A 104 -15.79 4.08 -6.01
C LYS A 104 -14.95 3.00 -5.33
N ASP A 105 -14.72 3.12 -4.02
CA ASP A 105 -14.09 2.04 -3.25
C ASP A 105 -15.01 0.82 -3.25
N LYS A 106 -14.47 -0.36 -3.58
CA LYS A 106 -15.23 -1.62 -3.63
C LYS A 106 -15.73 -2.08 -2.25
N TYR A 107 -15.04 -1.67 -1.19
CA TYR A 107 -15.34 -1.98 0.21
C TYR A 107 -15.41 -0.68 1.03
N PRO A 108 -16.36 0.22 0.74
CA PRO A 108 -16.39 1.59 1.27
C PRO A 108 -16.46 1.58 2.80
N LYS A 109 -15.77 2.48 3.51
CA LYS A 109 -15.79 2.51 4.99
C LYS A 109 -16.79 3.53 5.58
N ALA A 110 -17.40 4.33 4.71
CA ALA A 110 -18.46 5.29 5.00
C ALA A 110 -19.47 5.31 3.84
N ARG A 111 -20.55 6.11 3.93
CA ARG A 111 -21.54 6.27 2.85
C ARG A 111 -20.92 6.69 1.53
N HIS A 112 -19.94 7.59 1.59
CA HIS A 112 -19.19 8.04 0.43
C HIS A 112 -17.72 7.71 0.63
N HIS A 113 -17.17 6.89 -0.26
CA HIS A 113 -15.76 6.55 -0.25
C HIS A 113 -15.27 6.34 -1.69
N TRP A 114 -14.43 7.25 -2.15
CA TRP A 114 -13.78 7.19 -3.46
C TRP A 114 -12.27 7.14 -3.31
N LEU A 115 -11.64 6.65 -4.37
CA LEU A 115 -10.19 6.60 -4.50
C LEU A 115 -9.81 7.41 -5.74
N VAL A 116 -8.96 8.43 -5.57
CA VAL A 116 -8.28 9.11 -6.68
C VAL A 116 -6.95 8.41 -6.91
N LEU A 117 -6.74 7.89 -8.11
CA LEU A 117 -5.56 7.14 -8.50
C LEU A 117 -4.86 7.79 -9.69
N PRO A 118 -3.54 8.02 -9.64
CA PRO A 118 -2.81 8.52 -10.79
C PRO A 118 -2.60 7.42 -11.83
N TRP A 119 -2.65 7.77 -13.12
CA TRP A 119 -2.26 6.85 -14.19
C TRP A 119 -0.76 6.52 -14.12
N ALA A 120 0.07 7.53 -13.87
CA ALA A 120 1.48 7.38 -13.53
C ALA A 120 1.63 6.96 -12.06
N SER A 121 1.64 5.65 -11.82
CA SER A 121 1.55 5.10 -10.46
C SER A 121 2.81 5.37 -9.62
N ILE A 122 2.63 5.84 -8.39
CA ILE A 122 3.70 5.98 -7.38
C ILE A 122 3.60 4.80 -6.43
N SER A 123 4.70 4.08 -6.14
CA SER A 123 4.64 2.82 -5.38
C SER A 123 4.12 2.97 -3.94
N SER A 124 4.53 4.03 -3.23
CA SER A 124 4.14 4.33 -1.85
C SER A 124 4.38 5.80 -1.52
N LEU A 125 3.87 6.27 -0.37
CA LEU A 125 4.15 7.64 0.10
C LEU A 125 5.66 7.90 0.30
N ARG A 126 6.45 6.88 0.64
CA ARG A 126 7.91 7.03 0.81
C ARG A 126 8.63 7.30 -0.51
N ALA A 127 8.05 6.91 -1.64
CA ALA A 127 8.60 7.15 -2.97
C ALA A 127 8.17 8.52 -3.55
N VAL A 128 7.33 9.28 -2.83
CA VAL A 128 6.93 10.61 -3.25
C VAL A 128 8.09 11.59 -3.11
N THR A 129 8.40 12.26 -4.21
CA THR A 129 9.42 13.29 -4.35
C THR A 129 8.80 14.62 -4.75
N ARG A 130 9.62 15.68 -4.87
CA ARG A 130 9.17 17.02 -5.31
C ARG A 130 8.57 17.04 -6.73
N GLU A 131 8.94 16.11 -7.60
CA GLU A 131 8.40 16.03 -8.97
C GLU A 131 6.90 15.67 -8.98
N HIS A 132 6.43 15.02 -7.92
CA HIS A 132 5.06 14.58 -7.77
C HIS A 132 4.15 15.65 -7.16
N LEU A 133 4.68 16.82 -6.77
CA LEU A 133 3.94 17.84 -6.02
C LEU A 133 2.68 18.33 -6.78
N GLU A 134 2.81 18.61 -8.07
CA GLU A 134 1.68 19.08 -8.88
C GLU A 134 0.61 17.99 -9.06
N LEU A 135 1.03 16.73 -9.22
CA LEU A 135 0.11 15.60 -9.26
C LEU A 135 -0.67 15.47 -7.94
N LEU A 136 -0.02 15.62 -6.78
CA LEU A 136 -0.70 15.53 -5.48
C LEU A 136 -1.72 16.67 -5.28
N LYS A 137 -1.39 17.90 -5.69
CA LYS A 137 -2.33 19.02 -5.70
C LYS A 137 -3.51 18.78 -6.64
N HIS A 138 -3.23 18.23 -7.82
CA HIS A 138 -4.26 17.86 -8.79
C HIS A 138 -5.20 16.79 -8.22
N MET A 139 -4.66 15.73 -7.63
CA MET A 139 -5.45 14.69 -6.96
C MET A 139 -6.35 15.26 -5.86
N HIS A 140 -5.83 16.19 -5.04
CA HIS A 140 -6.61 16.87 -4.00
C HIS A 140 -7.77 17.66 -4.60
N THR A 141 -7.48 18.49 -5.61
CA THR A 141 -8.49 19.32 -6.31
C THR A 141 -9.56 18.47 -6.96
N VAL A 142 -9.18 17.35 -7.59
CA VAL A 142 -10.11 16.36 -8.15
C VAL A 142 -10.96 15.71 -7.05
N GLY A 143 -10.38 15.41 -5.89
CA GLY A 143 -11.12 14.88 -4.75
C GLY A 143 -12.22 15.85 -4.25
N GLU A 144 -11.89 17.13 -4.11
CA GLU A 144 -12.86 18.18 -3.74
C GLU A 144 -13.95 18.33 -4.80
N LYS A 145 -13.58 18.31 -6.09
CA LYS A 145 -14.54 18.32 -7.20
C LYS A 145 -15.51 17.14 -7.14
N VAL A 146 -15.01 15.93 -6.85
CA VAL A 146 -15.85 14.72 -6.73
C VAL A 146 -16.84 14.86 -5.57
N ILE A 147 -16.44 15.47 -4.45
CA ILE A 147 -17.37 15.76 -3.35
C ILE A 147 -18.48 16.70 -3.84
N ALA A 148 -18.13 17.80 -4.49
CA ALA A 148 -19.10 18.77 -5.00
C ALA A 148 -20.08 18.14 -6.01
N ASP A 149 -19.58 17.36 -6.96
CA ASP A 149 -20.38 16.79 -8.04
C ASP A 149 -21.31 15.66 -7.58
N PHE A 150 -20.82 14.78 -6.68
CA PHE A 150 -21.53 13.54 -6.32
C PHE A 150 -22.13 13.55 -4.92
N ALA A 151 -21.74 14.49 -4.07
CA ALA A 151 -22.24 14.64 -2.70
C ALA A 151 -22.50 16.11 -2.31
N GLY A 152 -22.59 17.05 -3.26
CA GLY A 152 -22.79 18.47 -2.97
C GLY A 152 -24.09 18.82 -2.22
N SER A 153 -25.12 17.96 -2.32
CA SER A 153 -26.36 18.09 -1.54
C SER A 153 -26.27 17.49 -0.13
N SER A 154 -25.19 16.75 0.16
CA SER A 154 -24.96 16.12 1.46
C SER A 154 -24.43 17.13 2.47
N LYS A 155 -24.89 17.02 3.72
CA LYS A 155 -24.35 17.79 4.85
C LYS A 155 -23.15 17.10 5.52
N LEU A 156 -22.71 15.97 4.98
CA LEU A 156 -21.62 15.18 5.57
C LEU A 156 -20.29 15.92 5.44
N ARG A 157 -19.48 15.86 6.50
CA ARG A 157 -18.07 16.26 6.44
C ARG A 157 -17.27 15.21 5.69
N PHE A 158 -16.25 15.66 4.97
CA PHE A 158 -15.32 14.81 4.24
C PHE A 158 -13.89 15.02 4.74
N ARG A 159 -13.07 13.98 4.57
CA ARG A 159 -11.62 14.06 4.68
C ARG A 159 -10.98 13.48 3.44
N LEU A 160 -9.87 14.09 3.04
CA LEU A 160 -9.06 13.67 1.91
C LEU A 160 -7.67 13.32 2.44
N GLY A 161 -7.22 12.10 2.21
CA GLY A 161 -5.90 11.71 2.70
C GLY A 161 -5.44 10.32 2.31
N TYR A 162 -4.30 9.94 2.87
CA TYR A 162 -3.56 8.75 2.50
C TYR A 162 -3.31 7.89 3.73
N HIS A 163 -3.31 6.57 3.56
CA HIS A 163 -2.79 5.68 4.58
C HIS A 163 -1.26 5.74 4.62
N ALA A 164 -0.69 5.84 5.83
CA ALA A 164 0.76 5.87 6.08
C ALA A 164 1.50 4.69 5.42
N ILE A 165 0.92 3.50 5.58
CA ILE A 165 1.35 2.28 4.91
C ILE A 165 0.11 1.75 4.16
N PRO A 166 0.08 1.84 2.81
CA PRO A 166 -1.09 1.46 2.04
C PRO A 166 -1.27 -0.07 2.08
N SER A 167 -2.53 -0.51 2.12
CA SER A 167 -2.87 -1.95 2.09
C SER A 167 -2.76 -2.58 0.71
N MET A 168 -2.64 -1.76 -0.32
CA MET A 168 -2.47 -2.17 -1.72
C MET A 168 -1.26 -1.43 -2.30
N SER A 169 -0.67 -1.98 -3.36
CA SER A 169 0.37 -1.27 -4.08
C SER A 169 -0.20 -0.01 -4.72
N HIS A 170 0.63 1.03 -4.77
CA HIS A 170 0.36 2.35 -5.33
C HIS A 170 -0.34 3.34 -4.40
N VAL A 171 0.12 4.60 -4.45
CA VAL A 171 -0.50 5.73 -3.79
C VAL A 171 -1.90 5.96 -4.37
N HIS A 172 -2.88 6.04 -3.48
CA HIS A 172 -4.26 6.40 -3.80
C HIS A 172 -4.78 7.34 -2.71
N LEU A 173 -5.40 8.42 -3.14
CA LEU A 173 -6.02 9.39 -2.24
C LEU A 173 -7.42 8.89 -1.89
N HIS A 174 -7.67 8.69 -0.61
CA HIS A 174 -9.02 8.44 -0.10
C HIS A 174 -9.79 9.76 -0.03
N VAL A 175 -11.01 9.75 -0.57
CA VAL A 175 -12.00 10.81 -0.38
C VAL A 175 -13.16 10.16 0.36
N ILE A 176 -13.30 10.45 1.65
CA ILE A 176 -14.18 9.68 2.55
C ILE A 176 -15.04 10.59 3.43
N SER A 177 -16.34 10.29 3.50
CA SER A 177 -17.26 10.97 4.41
C SER A 177 -17.06 10.51 5.86
N GLN A 178 -17.32 11.40 6.82
CA GLN A 178 -17.03 11.17 8.25
C GLN A 178 -18.14 10.44 9.02
N ASP A 179 -19.24 10.04 8.38
CA ASP A 179 -20.28 9.24 9.02
C ASP A 179 -19.82 7.82 9.41
N PHE A 180 -18.87 7.26 8.65
CA PHE A 180 -18.40 5.87 8.77
C PHE A 180 -19.54 4.83 8.85
N ASP A 181 -20.67 5.13 8.19
CA ASP A 181 -21.83 4.26 8.07
C ASP A 181 -21.65 3.30 6.90
N SER A 182 -21.09 2.13 7.17
CA SER A 182 -20.92 1.11 6.15
C SER A 182 -20.88 -0.31 6.73
N PRO A 183 -21.46 -1.32 6.05
CA PRO A 183 -21.28 -2.73 6.40
C PRO A 183 -19.83 -3.21 6.24
N CYS A 184 -18.99 -2.55 5.45
CA CYS A 184 -17.59 -2.93 5.25
C CYS A 184 -16.63 -2.39 6.33
N LEU A 185 -17.10 -1.51 7.22
CA LEU A 185 -16.41 -1.19 8.47
C LEU A 185 -16.63 -2.33 9.47
N LYS A 186 -15.65 -3.25 9.55
CA LYS A 186 -15.78 -4.55 10.22
C LYS A 186 -14.86 -4.74 11.43
N ASN A 187 -13.68 -4.13 11.43
CA ASN A 187 -12.66 -4.41 12.43
C ASN A 187 -11.95 -3.11 12.88
N LYS A 188 -11.21 -3.23 13.98
CA LYS A 188 -10.45 -2.13 14.59
C LYS A 188 -9.43 -1.52 13.63
N LYS A 189 -8.76 -2.34 12.82
CA LYS A 189 -7.81 -1.86 11.81
C LYS A 189 -8.47 -0.92 10.82
N HIS A 190 -9.67 -1.24 10.32
CA HIS A 190 -10.42 -0.35 9.42
C HIS A 190 -10.77 0.96 10.11
N TRP A 191 -11.11 0.96 11.40
CA TRP A 191 -11.41 2.20 12.11
C TRP A 191 -10.16 3.06 12.28
N ASN A 192 -9.13 2.47 12.87
CA ASN A 192 -7.91 3.18 13.24
C ASN A 192 -7.11 3.65 12.02
N SER A 193 -7.21 2.97 10.86
CA SER A 193 -6.52 3.42 9.65
C SER A 193 -7.02 4.78 9.14
N PHE A 194 -8.27 5.15 9.42
CA PHE A 194 -8.83 6.46 9.06
C PHE A 194 -8.89 7.45 10.24
N ASN A 195 -8.94 6.97 11.48
CA ASN A 195 -9.23 7.80 12.66
C ASN A 195 -8.04 7.93 13.64
N THR A 196 -6.81 7.75 13.15
CA THR A 196 -5.56 8.01 13.88
C THR A 196 -4.57 8.74 12.96
N GLU A 197 -3.37 9.06 13.46
CA GLU A 197 -2.26 9.60 12.64
C GLU A 197 -1.81 8.64 11.52
N TYR A 198 -2.34 7.42 11.47
CA TYR A 198 -2.17 6.52 10.33
C TYR A 198 -2.78 7.08 9.04
N PHE A 199 -3.78 7.97 9.15
CA PHE A 199 -4.36 8.70 8.03
C PHE A 199 -3.71 10.07 7.92
N LEU A 200 -2.88 10.26 6.90
CA LEU A 200 -2.24 11.54 6.62
C LEU A 200 -3.15 12.39 5.75
N GLU A 201 -3.53 13.56 6.26
CA GLU A 201 -4.31 14.54 5.49
C GLU A 201 -3.58 14.93 4.20
N SER A 202 -4.33 15.00 3.11
CA SER A 202 -3.81 15.32 1.78
C SER A 202 -3.07 16.66 1.76
N GLN A 203 -3.64 17.68 2.41
CA GLN A 203 -3.02 19.00 2.51
C GLN A 203 -1.69 18.95 3.28
N ALA A 204 -1.62 18.19 4.37
CA ALA A 204 -0.38 18.01 5.13
C ALA A 204 0.70 17.28 4.31
N VAL A 205 0.30 16.28 3.51
CA VAL A 205 1.21 15.59 2.56
C VAL A 205 1.76 16.56 1.51
N ILE A 206 0.90 17.38 0.90
CA ILE A 206 1.31 18.41 -0.06
C ILE A 206 2.31 19.38 0.58
N GLU A 207 2.02 19.87 1.79
CA GLU A 207 2.91 20.76 2.51
C GLU A 207 4.27 20.13 2.85
N MET A 208 4.29 18.86 3.26
CA MET A 208 5.53 18.14 3.52
C MET A 208 6.40 18.05 2.27
N VAL A 209 5.81 17.70 1.13
CA VAL A 209 6.54 17.63 -0.15
C VAL A 209 6.99 19.02 -0.60
N GLN A 210 6.18 20.05 -0.42
CA GLN A 210 6.54 21.42 -0.78
C GLN A 210 7.72 21.95 0.05
N LYS A 211 7.73 21.68 1.36
CA LYS A 211 8.76 22.16 2.30
C LYS A 211 10.03 21.31 2.28
N ALA A 212 9.90 19.99 2.28
CA ALA A 212 11.01 19.05 2.48
C ALA A 212 11.33 18.18 1.25
N GLY A 213 10.55 18.27 0.17
CA GLY A 213 10.75 17.49 -1.06
C GLY A 213 10.37 16.01 -0.95
N ARG A 214 9.84 15.56 0.19
CA ARG A 214 9.47 14.17 0.47
C ARG A 214 8.37 14.09 1.54
N VAL A 215 7.70 12.95 1.62
CA VAL A 215 6.75 12.65 2.70
C VAL A 215 7.49 11.97 3.85
N THR A 216 7.29 12.46 5.08
CA THR A 216 7.86 11.83 6.28
C THR A 216 6.79 10.97 6.94
N VAL A 217 7.00 9.66 6.96
CA VAL A 217 6.16 8.71 7.68
C VAL A 217 6.92 8.27 8.92
N ARG A 218 6.39 8.61 10.10
CA ARG A 218 7.00 8.25 11.39
C ARG A 218 7.05 6.72 11.55
N ASP A 219 8.01 6.25 12.34
CA ASP A 219 8.05 4.84 12.74
C ASP A 219 6.91 4.50 13.71
N GLY A 220 6.61 3.22 13.87
CA GLY A 220 5.53 2.76 14.78
C GLY A 220 4.10 2.94 14.26
N MET A 221 3.91 3.36 13.01
CA MET A 221 2.57 3.46 12.38
C MET A 221 1.70 2.20 12.54
N PRO A 222 2.23 0.96 12.43
CA PRO A 222 1.43 -0.25 12.65
C PRO A 222 0.78 -0.35 14.03
N ASP A 223 1.35 0.27 15.06
CA ASP A 223 0.82 0.21 16.43
C ASP A 223 -0.43 1.10 16.60
N LEU A 224 -0.56 2.16 15.80
CA LEU A 224 -1.77 2.98 15.74
C LEU A 224 -3.00 2.14 15.38
N LEU A 225 -2.82 1.11 14.53
CA LEU A 225 -3.90 0.21 14.12
C LEU A 225 -4.42 -0.67 15.27
N LYS A 226 -3.64 -0.84 16.34
CA LYS A 226 -3.98 -1.68 17.51
C LYS A 226 -4.64 -0.89 18.64
N GLN A 227 -4.60 0.44 18.59
CA GLN A 227 -5.12 1.33 19.62
C GLN A 227 -6.60 1.05 19.97
N PRO A 228 -7.04 1.35 21.20
CA PRO A 228 -8.45 1.29 21.58
C PRO A 228 -9.33 2.10 20.63
N LEU A 229 -10.56 1.64 20.39
CA LEU A 229 -11.49 2.36 19.52
C LEU A 229 -11.91 3.67 20.21
N ARG A 230 -11.63 4.79 19.54
CA ARG A 230 -12.00 6.13 19.98
C ARG A 230 -12.91 6.79 18.95
N CYS A 231 -14.02 7.36 19.38
CA CYS A 231 -14.89 8.16 18.51
C CYS A 231 -14.14 9.41 18.03
N HIS A 232 -14.18 9.70 16.72
CA HIS A 232 -13.51 10.87 16.16
C HIS A 232 -14.23 12.20 16.47
N GLU A 233 -15.52 12.15 16.81
CA GLU A 233 -16.31 13.34 17.17
C GLU A 233 -16.16 13.69 18.65
N CYS A 234 -16.55 12.78 19.55
CA CYS A 234 -16.59 13.07 21.00
C CYS A 234 -15.44 12.46 21.82
N GLN A 235 -14.49 11.78 21.18
CA GLN A 235 -13.34 11.15 21.83
C GLN A 235 -13.66 10.03 22.84
N GLN A 236 -14.92 9.59 22.94
CA GLN A 236 -15.33 8.47 23.79
C GLN A 236 -14.62 7.17 23.36
N LEU A 237 -14.19 6.36 24.33
CA LEU A 237 -13.65 5.02 24.10
C LEU A 237 -14.77 4.00 24.01
N LEU A 238 -14.68 3.10 23.02
CA LEU A 238 -15.67 2.07 22.75
C LEU A 238 -15.04 0.67 22.83
N PRO A 239 -15.74 -0.34 23.38
CA PRO A 239 -15.14 -1.67 23.58
C PRO A 239 -15.04 -2.49 22.28
N SER A 240 -15.95 -2.27 21.33
CA SER A 240 -16.08 -3.10 20.13
C SER A 240 -16.58 -2.32 18.92
N ILE A 241 -16.37 -2.86 17.71
CA ILE A 241 -16.86 -2.26 16.47
C ILE A 241 -18.39 -2.15 16.43
N PRO A 242 -19.19 -3.17 16.83
CA PRO A 242 -20.65 -3.03 16.88
C PRO A 242 -21.11 -1.86 17.76
N GLN A 243 -20.54 -1.73 18.97
CA GLN A 243 -20.87 -0.63 19.88
C GLN A 243 -20.41 0.72 19.34
N LEU A 244 -19.27 0.77 18.66
CA LEU A 244 -18.80 1.98 17.97
C LEU A 244 -19.77 2.39 16.87
N LYS A 245 -20.20 1.46 16.01
CA LYS A 245 -21.15 1.77 14.92
C LYS A 245 -22.48 2.27 15.46
N GLU A 246 -22.99 1.68 16.55
CA GLU A 246 -24.19 2.17 17.21
C GLU A 246 -23.98 3.56 17.83
N HIS A 247 -22.82 3.79 18.44
CA HIS A 247 -22.44 5.09 18.98
C HIS A 247 -22.39 6.19 17.90
N LEU A 248 -21.83 5.89 16.72
CA LEU A 248 -21.68 6.88 15.64
C LEU A 248 -23.02 7.42 15.12
N LYS A 249 -24.10 6.63 15.20
CA LYS A 249 -25.45 7.08 14.85
C LYS A 249 -25.91 8.31 15.61
N LYS A 250 -25.37 8.52 16.83
CA LYS A 250 -25.69 9.68 17.67
C LYS A 250 -25.12 10.99 17.11
N HIS A 251 -24.08 10.89 16.27
CA HIS A 251 -23.39 12.04 15.66
C HIS A 251 -23.84 12.31 14.23
N TRP A 252 -24.61 11.40 13.62
CA TRP A 252 -25.21 11.68 12.32
C TRP A 252 -26.21 12.82 12.49
N THR A 253 -25.86 13.98 11.95
CA THR A 253 -26.78 15.11 11.84
C THR A 253 -28.10 14.64 11.23
N LYS A 254 -29.21 14.96 11.91
CA LYS A 254 -30.56 14.84 11.35
C LYS A 254 -30.74 15.76 10.14
#